data_AF-A0AAP0C6Q6-F1
#
_entry.id   AF-A0AAP0C6Q6-F1
#
_cell.length_a   1.000
_cell.length_b   1.000
_cell.length_c   1.000
_cell.angle_alpha   90.00
_cell.angle_beta   90.00
_cell.angle_gamma   90.00
#
_symmetry.space_group_name_H-M   'P 1'
#
loop_
_entity.id
_entity.type
_entity.pdbx_description
1 polymer ?
#
loop_
_entity_poly.entity_id
_entity_poly.type
_entity_poly.pdbx_seq_one_letter_code
_entity_poly.pdbx_strand_id
1 'polypeptide(L)'
;MTCEDTGNQKKKPSLEFYPLFHHSILSLTHSNPRFTIHFIHSYIIHMCTGPSNGWSRARGLVVKTLVLIGGALLVKRLTKSTTRWDHARIVSQSIAGEKFSKEQASRDPDNFFNLRWLCCPAADMVDGSKVLYFEQAFWRTPHKPFRQRFCMVKPCPKEMRCDVEFSTYAIRDAEEYKNFCDRSRDQRPLPEEVIGDVAEHLTTIHLNRCERGKRCLYEGSTPPGGFPNSWNGASYCTSELAVLKNNEIHTWDRGYDDDEKQVWGVKNGPYEFKPAPGPATGAGPASTSVDMLSPLNFPLSIGKRIEGSFVLQE
;
A
#
# COMPACT_ATOMS: atom_id res chain seq x y z
N MET A 1 76.21 24.54 47.42
CA MET A 1 74.88 24.66 48.05
C MET A 1 74.02 23.55 47.43
N THR A 2 73.69 22.56 48.25
CA THR A 2 72.48 21.67 48.24
C THR A 2 71.32 22.16 47.37
N CYS A 3 70.38 21.38 46.80
CA CYS A 3 69.96 19.97 46.84
C CYS A 3 68.87 19.80 45.75
N GLU A 4 68.67 18.56 45.25
CA GLU A 4 67.41 17.79 45.02
C GLU A 4 66.05 18.51 44.79
N ASP A 5 65.03 18.01 44.07
CA ASP A 5 64.78 16.82 43.23
C ASP A 5 63.32 16.92 42.67
N THR A 6 63.01 16.09 41.66
CA THR A 6 61.70 15.61 41.18
C THR A 6 60.77 16.43 40.25
N GLY A 7 60.19 15.71 39.26
CA GLY A 7 58.82 16.00 38.78
C GLY A 7 58.54 15.89 37.28
N ASN A 8 58.24 14.67 36.83
CA ASN A 8 57.64 14.22 35.55
C ASN A 8 56.42 15.04 35.02
N GLN A 9 56.30 15.26 33.69
CA GLN A 9 55.02 15.14 32.93
C GLN A 9 55.17 15.30 31.39
N LYS A 10 54.84 14.25 30.64
CA LYS A 10 54.63 14.26 29.17
C LYS A 10 53.28 14.90 28.81
N LYS A 11 53.29 15.89 27.92
CA LYS A 11 52.09 16.55 27.37
C LYS A 11 51.37 15.68 26.32
N LYS A 12 50.04 15.56 26.48
CA LYS A 12 49.05 15.11 25.48
C LYS A 12 48.82 16.22 24.43
N PRO A 13 48.55 15.89 23.15
CA PRO A 13 47.78 16.77 22.27
C PRO A 13 46.29 16.42 22.30
N SER A 14 45.50 17.47 22.19
CA SER A 14 44.04 17.59 22.30
C SER A 14 43.26 16.97 21.13
N LEU A 15 42.13 16.36 21.46
CA LEU A 15 41.03 16.08 20.52
C LEU A 15 40.21 17.36 20.34
N GLU A 16 40.21 17.93 19.15
CA GLU A 16 39.15 18.83 18.67
C GLU A 16 39.10 18.75 17.14
N PHE A 17 37.91 18.96 16.57
CA PHE A 17 37.44 18.65 15.21
C PHE A 17 36.83 17.25 15.04
N TYR A 18 35.49 17.14 15.16
CA TYR A 18 34.59 16.46 14.21
C TYR A 18 33.12 16.58 14.69
N PRO A 19 32.30 17.49 14.12
CA PRO A 19 30.86 17.24 14.06
C PRO A 19 30.20 17.62 12.72
N LEU A 20 30.88 17.44 11.58
CA LEU A 20 30.28 17.71 10.25
C LEU A 20 30.28 16.52 9.27
N PHE A 21 30.88 15.38 9.61
CA PHE A 21 30.99 14.23 8.69
C PHE A 21 29.86 13.19 8.80
N HIS A 22 29.06 13.22 9.88
CA HIS A 22 28.02 12.21 10.11
C HIS A 22 26.73 12.44 9.30
N HIS A 23 26.42 13.68 8.90
CA HIS A 23 25.18 13.98 8.18
C HIS A 23 25.23 13.63 6.69
N SER A 24 26.42 13.61 6.07
CA SER A 24 26.56 13.35 4.63
C SER A 24 26.54 11.85 4.26
N ILE A 25 26.96 10.96 5.17
CA ILE A 25 27.06 9.51 4.92
C ILE A 25 25.68 8.82 4.97
N LEU A 26 24.76 9.33 5.80
CA LEU A 26 23.38 8.84 5.86
C LEU A 26 22.55 9.20 4.61
N SER A 27 22.94 10.23 3.87
CA SER A 27 22.24 10.65 2.64
C SER A 27 22.65 9.80 1.42
N LEU A 28 23.91 9.38 1.33
CA LEU A 28 24.46 8.63 0.18
C LEU A 28 24.19 7.12 0.22
N THR A 29 23.87 6.56 1.38
CA THR A 29 23.60 5.12 1.56
C THR A 29 22.19 4.69 1.15
N HIS A 30 21.30 5.64 0.86
CA HIS A 30 19.90 5.38 0.51
C HIS A 30 19.58 5.51 -0.99
N SER A 31 20.59 5.78 -1.83
CA SER A 31 20.44 6.13 -3.24
C SER A 31 21.14 5.19 -4.22
N ASN A 32 22.10 4.34 -3.78
CA ASN A 32 22.79 3.45 -4.72
C ASN A 32 23.32 2.16 -4.03
N PRO A 33 22.76 0.97 -4.34
CA PRO A 33 23.17 -0.28 -3.69
C PRO A 33 24.64 -0.65 -3.93
N ARG A 34 25.26 -0.17 -5.02
CA ARG A 34 26.70 -0.36 -5.27
C ARG A 34 27.59 0.42 -4.30
N PHE A 35 27.14 1.59 -3.83
CA PHE A 35 27.86 2.41 -2.86
C PHE A 35 27.82 1.80 -1.46
N THR A 36 26.67 1.26 -1.06
CA THR A 36 26.49 0.59 0.23
C THR A 36 27.35 -0.67 0.33
N ILE A 37 27.49 -1.44 -0.76
CA ILE A 37 28.37 -2.62 -0.81
C ILE A 37 29.84 -2.20 -0.66
N HIS A 38 30.29 -1.13 -1.34
CA HIS A 38 31.66 -0.63 -1.21
C HIS A 38 31.98 -0.14 0.21
N PHE A 39 31.03 0.54 0.86
CA PHE A 39 31.22 1.06 2.22
C PHE A 39 31.29 -0.08 3.26
N ILE A 40 30.40 -1.06 3.15
CA ILE A 40 30.41 -2.25 4.01
C ILE A 40 31.71 -3.05 3.80
N HIS A 41 32.16 -3.21 2.55
CA HIS A 41 33.41 -3.90 2.23
C HIS A 41 34.62 -3.18 2.83
N SER A 42 34.68 -1.85 2.72
CA SER A 42 35.76 -1.03 3.31
C SER A 42 35.76 -1.06 4.84
N TYR A 43 34.58 -1.07 5.48
CA TYR A 43 34.46 -1.12 6.94
C TYR A 43 34.84 -2.49 7.50
N ILE A 44 34.51 -3.58 6.79
CA ILE A 44 34.92 -4.95 7.14
C ILE A 44 36.45 -5.09 7.04
N ILE A 45 37.08 -4.53 5.99
CA ILE A 45 38.53 -4.55 5.83
C ILE A 45 39.21 -3.76 6.96
N HIS A 46 38.72 -2.57 7.29
CA HIS A 46 39.31 -1.71 8.33
C HIS A 46 39.18 -2.30 9.75
N MET A 47 38.12 -3.06 10.03
CA MET A 47 37.93 -3.80 11.29
C MET A 47 38.83 -5.05 11.37
N CYS A 48 39.39 -5.52 10.26
CA CYS A 48 40.29 -6.68 10.22
C CYS A 48 41.76 -6.34 10.47
N THR A 49 42.16 -5.06 10.44
CA THR A 49 43.56 -4.61 10.46
C THR A 49 44.00 -3.86 11.73
N GLY A 50 43.26 -3.95 12.84
CA GLY A 50 43.66 -3.34 14.12
C GLY A 50 44.77 -4.10 14.86
N PRO A 51 45.70 -3.42 15.56
CA PRO A 51 46.83 -4.05 16.25
C PRO A 51 46.34 -4.96 17.39
N SER A 52 46.89 -6.17 17.45
CA SER A 52 46.51 -7.23 18.37
C SER A 52 47.07 -7.00 19.78
N ASN A 53 46.42 -6.13 20.57
CA ASN A 53 46.76 -5.99 21.99
C ASN A 53 45.75 -6.78 22.85
N GLY A 54 46.20 -7.93 23.37
CA GLY A 54 45.68 -8.53 24.62
C GLY A 54 44.32 -9.24 24.61
N TRP A 55 43.66 -9.40 23.46
CA TRP A 55 42.36 -10.09 23.37
C TRP A 55 42.57 -11.60 23.11
N SER A 56 42.00 -12.49 23.93
CA SER A 56 42.16 -13.94 23.73
C SER A 56 41.73 -14.35 22.33
N ARG A 57 42.59 -15.08 21.59
CA ARG A 57 42.36 -15.47 20.18
C ARG A 57 40.96 -16.04 19.94
N ALA A 58 40.42 -16.78 20.91
CA ALA A 58 39.08 -17.35 20.88
C ALA A 58 37.98 -16.28 20.84
N ARG A 59 38.02 -15.27 21.72
CA ARG A 59 37.03 -14.18 21.70
C ARG A 59 37.14 -13.33 20.43
N GLY A 60 38.34 -13.16 19.88
CA GLY A 60 38.55 -12.39 18.64
C GLY A 60 37.96 -13.10 17.41
N LEU A 61 38.04 -14.43 17.39
CA LEU A 61 37.43 -15.26 16.36
C LEU A 61 35.90 -15.19 16.41
N VAL A 62 35.32 -15.24 17.61
CA VAL A 62 33.85 -15.16 17.81
C VAL A 62 33.29 -13.83 17.31
N VAL A 63 33.94 -12.71 17.63
CA VAL A 63 33.49 -11.39 17.17
C VAL A 63 33.57 -11.27 15.64
N LYS A 64 34.65 -11.76 15.01
CA LYS A 64 34.79 -11.76 13.55
C LYS A 64 33.69 -12.58 12.88
N THR A 65 33.40 -13.78 13.41
CA THR A 65 32.32 -14.63 12.89
C THR A 65 30.95 -13.96 13.01
N LEU A 66 30.65 -13.31 14.13
CA LEU A 66 29.40 -12.58 14.33
C LEU A 66 29.25 -11.39 13.36
N VAL A 67 30.33 -10.64 13.12
CA VAL A 67 30.33 -9.53 12.16
C VAL A 67 30.13 -10.02 10.73
N LEU A 68 30.77 -11.14 10.34
CA LEU A 68 30.59 -11.72 9.00
C LEU A 68 29.16 -12.25 8.79
N ILE A 69 28.60 -12.96 9.77
CA ILE A 69 27.22 -13.45 9.71
C ILE A 69 26.24 -12.26 9.69
N GLY A 70 26.43 -11.27 10.55
CA GLY A 70 25.62 -10.06 10.59
C GLY A 70 25.69 -9.25 9.28
N GLY A 71 26.89 -9.10 8.73
CA GLY A 71 27.12 -8.46 7.42
C GLY A 71 26.46 -9.19 6.27
N ALA A 72 26.57 -10.53 6.23
CA ALA A 72 25.93 -11.35 5.21
C ALA A 72 24.40 -11.28 5.29
N LEU A 73 23.83 -11.30 6.50
CA LEU A 73 22.39 -11.14 6.72
C LEU A 73 21.91 -9.75 6.32
N LEU A 74 22.69 -8.71 6.63
CA LEU A 74 22.38 -7.33 6.24
C LEU A 74 22.43 -7.16 4.72
N VAL A 75 23.46 -7.66 4.04
CA VAL A 75 23.57 -7.64 2.58
C VAL A 75 22.42 -8.42 1.95
N LYS A 76 22.11 -9.63 2.43
CA LYS A 76 20.97 -10.42 1.94
C LYS A 76 19.64 -9.68 2.10
N ARG A 77 19.46 -8.96 3.22
CA ARG A 77 18.25 -8.15 3.47
C ARG A 77 18.19 -6.92 2.56
N LEU A 78 19.32 -6.28 2.27
CA LEU A 78 19.43 -5.11 1.40
C LEU A 78 19.41 -5.47 -0.11
N THR A 79 19.68 -6.72 -0.47
CA THR A 79 19.71 -7.21 -1.86
C THR A 79 18.48 -8.03 -2.24
N LYS A 80 17.51 -8.23 -1.33
CA LYS A 80 16.27 -8.94 -1.65
C LYS A 80 15.46 -8.10 -2.65
N SER A 81 15.59 -8.43 -3.93
CA SER A 81 14.80 -7.85 -5.01
C SER A 81 13.33 -8.24 -4.82
N THR A 82 12.43 -7.28 -4.97
CA THR A 82 10.98 -7.52 -4.96
C THR A 82 10.62 -8.25 -6.25
N THR A 83 9.96 -9.40 -6.15
CA THR A 83 9.53 -10.14 -7.34
C THR A 83 8.19 -9.61 -7.86
N ARG A 84 7.84 -9.90 -9.13
CA ARG A 84 6.49 -9.58 -9.64
C ARG A 84 5.37 -10.26 -8.84
N TRP A 85 5.65 -11.44 -8.27
CA TRP A 85 4.75 -12.10 -7.34
C TRP A 85 4.54 -11.30 -6.04
N ASP A 86 5.62 -10.73 -5.49
CA ASP A 86 5.50 -9.83 -4.33
C ASP A 86 4.69 -8.57 -4.69
N HIS A 87 4.87 -8.03 -5.90
CA HIS A 87 4.09 -6.90 -6.39
C HIS A 87 2.60 -7.23 -6.54
N ALA A 88 2.26 -8.36 -7.17
CA ALA A 88 0.88 -8.82 -7.31
C ALA A 88 0.22 -9.04 -5.94
N ARG A 89 0.98 -9.59 -4.97
CA ARG A 89 0.50 -9.72 -3.59
C ARG A 89 0.21 -8.37 -2.96
N ILE A 90 1.12 -7.39 -3.05
CA ILE A 90 0.89 -6.04 -2.51
C ILE A 90 -0.36 -5.41 -3.13
N VAL A 91 -0.51 -5.47 -4.46
CA VAL A 91 -1.69 -4.94 -5.16
C VAL A 91 -2.97 -5.62 -4.66
N SER A 92 -3.01 -6.96 -4.63
CA SER A 92 -4.19 -7.70 -4.15
C SER A 92 -4.58 -7.34 -2.71
N GLN A 93 -3.60 -7.13 -1.83
CA GLN A 93 -3.81 -6.76 -0.43
C GLN A 93 -4.30 -5.32 -0.28
N SER A 94 -3.78 -4.38 -1.08
CA SER A 94 -4.20 -2.99 -1.02
C SER A 94 -5.60 -2.75 -1.56
N ILE A 95 -6.00 -3.49 -2.59
CA ILE A 95 -7.33 -3.40 -3.20
C ILE A 95 -8.42 -4.00 -2.29
N ALA A 96 -8.07 -5.03 -1.53
CA ALA A 96 -8.98 -5.64 -0.57
C ALA A 96 -9.39 -4.68 0.57
N GLY A 97 -10.50 -5.04 1.21
CA GLY A 97 -11.12 -4.31 2.31
C GLY A 97 -12.25 -3.39 1.88
N GLU A 98 -12.88 -2.78 2.88
CA GLU A 98 -13.93 -1.78 2.69
C GLU A 98 -13.32 -0.37 2.60
N LYS A 99 -13.78 0.41 1.61
CA LYS A 99 -13.34 1.77 1.36
C LYS A 99 -14.51 2.63 0.90
N PHE A 100 -14.38 3.94 1.03
CA PHE A 100 -15.42 4.90 0.65
C PHE A 100 -14.82 6.09 -0.10
N SER A 101 -15.58 6.64 -1.04
CA SER A 101 -15.29 7.94 -1.68
C SER A 101 -15.87 9.13 -0.90
N LYS A 102 -16.18 8.94 0.39
CA LYS A 102 -16.87 9.92 1.24
C LYS A 102 -16.19 11.29 1.26
N GLU A 103 -14.87 11.33 1.43
CA GLU A 103 -14.12 12.59 1.51
C GLU A 103 -14.18 13.35 0.17
N GLN A 104 -14.02 12.64 -0.96
CA GLN A 104 -14.12 13.22 -2.29
C GLN A 104 -15.52 13.75 -2.57
N ALA A 105 -16.55 12.95 -2.29
CA ALA A 105 -17.95 13.33 -2.47
C ALA A 105 -18.37 14.51 -1.58
N SER A 106 -17.74 14.67 -0.41
CA SER A 106 -17.98 15.84 0.45
C SER A 106 -17.29 17.10 -0.08
N ARG A 107 -16.15 16.94 -0.75
CA ARG A 107 -15.37 18.03 -1.36
C ARG A 107 -15.98 18.50 -2.68
N ASP A 108 -16.54 17.60 -3.47
CA ASP A 108 -17.11 17.86 -4.79
C ASP A 108 -18.41 17.03 -5.00
N PRO A 109 -19.51 17.42 -4.36
CA PRO A 109 -20.77 16.66 -4.37
C PRO A 109 -21.49 16.70 -5.73
N ASP A 110 -21.18 17.68 -6.59
CA ASP A 110 -21.83 17.82 -7.90
C ASP A 110 -21.31 16.77 -8.90
N ASN A 111 -20.08 16.29 -8.71
CA ASN A 111 -19.43 15.35 -9.63
C ASN A 111 -19.23 13.95 -9.05
N PHE A 112 -19.18 13.80 -7.72
CA PHE A 112 -18.85 12.53 -7.08
C PHE A 112 -19.88 12.13 -6.03
N PHE A 113 -20.37 10.89 -6.15
CA PHE A 113 -21.19 10.28 -5.13
C PHE A 113 -20.34 9.64 -4.04
N ASN A 114 -20.87 9.55 -2.82
CA ASN A 114 -20.26 8.69 -1.79
C ASN A 114 -20.61 7.23 -2.10
N LEU A 115 -19.62 6.50 -2.60
CA LEU A 115 -19.71 5.11 -2.99
C LEU A 115 -18.94 4.24 -1.99
N ARG A 116 -19.46 3.05 -1.72
CA ARG A 116 -18.79 1.96 -1.01
C ARG A 116 -18.04 1.12 -2.03
N TRP A 117 -16.79 0.83 -1.73
CA TRP A 117 -15.95 -0.19 -2.37
C TRP A 117 -15.80 -1.34 -1.37
N LEU A 118 -16.14 -2.55 -1.75
CA LEU A 118 -15.89 -3.73 -0.93
C LEU A 118 -15.23 -4.82 -1.76
N CYS A 119 -14.09 -5.32 -1.31
CA CYS A 119 -13.33 -6.33 -2.02
C CYS A 119 -12.69 -7.33 -1.03
N CYS A 120 -12.70 -8.62 -1.37
CA CYS A 120 -12.07 -9.65 -0.54
C CYS A 120 -11.64 -10.86 -1.39
N PRO A 121 -10.70 -11.69 -0.88
CA PRO A 121 -10.31 -12.93 -1.55
C PRO A 121 -11.51 -13.88 -1.73
N ALA A 122 -11.63 -14.47 -2.91
CA ALA A 122 -12.65 -15.43 -3.26
C ALA A 122 -12.06 -16.80 -3.63
N ALA A 123 -10.97 -16.84 -4.40
CA ALA A 123 -10.28 -18.08 -4.75
C ALA A 123 -8.79 -17.84 -5.06
N ASP A 124 -8.03 -18.93 -5.11
CA ASP A 124 -6.63 -18.96 -5.55
C ASP A 124 -6.50 -19.88 -6.76
N MET A 125 -5.86 -19.38 -7.83
CA MET A 125 -5.57 -20.19 -9.02
C MET A 125 -4.34 -21.08 -8.77
N VAL A 126 -4.24 -22.17 -9.53
CA VAL A 126 -3.12 -23.14 -9.45
C VAL A 126 -1.76 -22.47 -9.69
N ASP A 127 -1.71 -21.47 -10.57
CA ASP A 127 -0.48 -20.73 -10.87
C ASP A 127 -0.08 -19.72 -9.77
N GLY A 128 -0.92 -19.54 -8.75
CA GLY A 128 -0.74 -18.60 -7.64
C GLY A 128 -1.48 -17.27 -7.82
N SER A 129 -2.15 -17.05 -8.96
CA SER A 129 -2.98 -15.86 -9.20
C SER A 129 -4.11 -15.76 -8.17
N LYS A 130 -4.44 -14.53 -7.77
CA LYS A 130 -5.50 -14.26 -6.80
C LYS A 130 -6.79 -13.89 -7.50
N VAL A 131 -7.89 -14.54 -7.14
CA VAL A 131 -9.24 -14.13 -7.55
C VAL A 131 -9.90 -13.44 -6.36
N LEU A 132 -10.23 -12.17 -6.54
CA LEU A 132 -10.94 -11.36 -5.57
C LEU A 132 -12.36 -11.13 -6.03
N TYR A 133 -13.32 -11.20 -5.12
CA TYR A 133 -14.63 -10.63 -5.36
C TYR A 133 -14.58 -9.12 -5.09
N PHE A 134 -15.25 -8.34 -5.92
CA PHE A 134 -15.34 -6.88 -5.83
C PHE A 134 -16.75 -6.40 -6.09
N GLU A 135 -17.24 -5.49 -5.26
CA GLU A 135 -18.49 -4.78 -5.47
C GLU A 135 -18.40 -3.27 -5.18
N GLN A 136 -19.27 -2.52 -5.86
CA GLN A 136 -19.54 -1.13 -5.57
C GLN A 136 -21.04 -0.90 -5.34
N ALA A 137 -21.33 -0.11 -4.33
CA ALA A 137 -22.69 0.27 -3.96
C ALA A 137 -22.76 1.75 -3.56
N PHE A 138 -23.94 2.36 -3.64
CA PHE A 138 -24.15 3.63 -2.98
C PHE A 138 -24.08 3.44 -1.46
N TRP A 139 -23.48 4.40 -0.74
CA TRP A 139 -23.28 4.25 0.71
C TRP A 139 -24.59 4.07 1.50
N ARG A 140 -25.71 4.62 1.00
CA ARG A 140 -27.04 4.51 1.63
C ARG A 140 -27.72 3.16 1.37
N THR A 141 -27.29 2.44 0.35
CA THR A 141 -27.88 1.16 -0.06
C THR A 141 -26.78 0.12 -0.31
N PRO A 142 -25.95 -0.19 0.71
CA PRO A 142 -24.80 -1.08 0.54
C PRO A 142 -25.22 -2.49 0.10
N HIS A 143 -26.41 -2.93 0.50
CA HIS A 143 -27.01 -4.22 0.13
C HIS A 143 -27.49 -4.33 -1.33
N LYS A 144 -27.42 -3.23 -2.11
CA LYS A 144 -27.79 -3.18 -3.53
C LYS A 144 -26.59 -2.72 -4.37
N PRO A 145 -25.55 -3.55 -4.53
CA PRO A 145 -24.40 -3.18 -5.35
C PRO A 145 -24.85 -2.98 -6.81
N PHE A 146 -24.46 -1.87 -7.41
CA PHE A 146 -24.73 -1.58 -8.82
C PHE A 146 -23.65 -2.15 -9.74
N ARG A 147 -22.52 -2.60 -9.17
CA ARG A 147 -21.44 -3.27 -9.89
C ARG A 147 -20.87 -4.37 -9.02
N GLN A 148 -20.74 -5.56 -9.61
CA GLN A 148 -20.08 -6.73 -9.03
C GLN A 148 -19.16 -7.35 -10.07
N ARG A 149 -17.97 -7.80 -9.67
CA ARG A 149 -16.93 -8.37 -10.54
C ARG A 149 -16.11 -9.41 -9.80
N PHE A 150 -15.51 -10.32 -10.58
CA PHE A 150 -14.27 -10.96 -10.15
C PHE A 150 -13.07 -10.18 -10.68
N CYS A 151 -12.07 -10.00 -9.84
CA CYS A 151 -10.80 -9.38 -10.17
C CYS A 151 -9.70 -10.43 -10.05
N MET A 152 -8.99 -10.71 -11.13
CA MET A 152 -7.82 -11.58 -11.11
C MET A 152 -6.54 -10.74 -11.05
N VAL A 153 -5.69 -11.01 -10.07
CA VAL A 153 -4.42 -10.31 -9.85
C VAL A 153 -3.27 -11.30 -9.97
N LYS A 154 -2.38 -11.07 -10.94
CA LYS A 154 -1.25 -11.95 -11.22
C LYS A 154 -0.03 -11.15 -11.70
N PRO A 155 1.20 -11.68 -11.59
CA PRO A 155 2.36 -11.00 -12.15
C PRO A 155 2.23 -10.86 -13.67
N CYS A 156 2.74 -9.75 -14.21
CA CYS A 156 2.85 -9.63 -15.66
C CYS A 156 3.76 -10.73 -16.26
N PRO A 157 3.43 -11.26 -17.44
CA PRO A 157 4.32 -12.13 -18.23
C PRO A 157 5.69 -11.49 -18.47
N LYS A 158 6.75 -12.30 -18.53
CA LYS A 158 8.15 -11.82 -18.58
C LYS A 158 8.43 -10.95 -19.80
N GLU A 159 7.69 -11.18 -20.86
CA GLU A 159 7.79 -10.52 -22.17
C GLU A 159 7.19 -9.11 -22.12
N MET A 160 6.29 -8.84 -21.16
CA MET A 160 5.68 -7.53 -20.98
C MET A 160 6.45 -6.66 -19.99
N ARG A 161 6.49 -5.35 -20.31
CA ARG A 161 7.08 -4.30 -19.46
C ARG A 161 6.04 -3.77 -18.46
N CYS A 162 5.61 -4.64 -17.56
CA CYS A 162 4.77 -4.29 -16.41
C CYS A 162 5.08 -5.18 -15.20
N ASP A 163 4.57 -4.82 -14.03
CA ASP A 163 4.78 -5.57 -12.78
C ASP A 163 3.61 -6.50 -12.48
N VAL A 164 2.38 -6.00 -12.62
CA VAL A 164 1.15 -6.71 -12.24
C VAL A 164 0.09 -6.57 -13.34
N GLU A 165 -0.56 -7.68 -13.67
CA GLU A 165 -1.76 -7.70 -14.48
C GLU A 165 -2.98 -7.75 -13.53
N PHE A 166 -3.87 -6.76 -13.67
CA PHE A 166 -5.14 -6.69 -12.95
C PHE A 166 -6.26 -6.79 -13.97
N SER A 167 -6.97 -7.92 -13.97
CA SER A 167 -8.02 -8.21 -14.95
C SER A 167 -9.38 -8.31 -14.26
N THR A 168 -10.43 -7.76 -14.85
CA THR A 168 -11.80 -7.85 -14.33
C THR A 168 -12.67 -8.72 -15.22
N TYR A 169 -13.59 -9.45 -14.59
CA TYR A 169 -14.49 -10.41 -15.23
C TYR A 169 -15.92 -10.20 -14.73
N ALA A 170 -16.87 -10.48 -15.61
CA ALA A 170 -18.27 -10.63 -15.25
C ALA A 170 -18.47 -11.87 -14.35
N ILE A 171 -19.55 -11.85 -13.59
CA ILE A 171 -19.99 -12.96 -12.75
C ILE A 171 -21.22 -13.56 -13.43
N ARG A 172 -21.25 -14.88 -13.62
CA ARG A 172 -22.34 -15.58 -14.31
C ARG A 172 -23.70 -15.33 -13.64
N ASP A 173 -23.78 -15.54 -12.32
CA ASP A 173 -24.94 -15.21 -11.50
C ASP A 173 -24.56 -14.19 -10.43
N ALA A 174 -24.67 -12.91 -10.74
CA ALA A 174 -24.31 -11.84 -9.80
C ALA A 174 -25.27 -11.76 -8.59
N GLU A 175 -26.45 -12.41 -8.60
CA GLU A 175 -27.36 -12.39 -7.46
C GLU A 175 -26.81 -13.25 -6.32
N GLU A 176 -26.29 -14.44 -6.66
CA GLU A 176 -25.69 -15.38 -5.71
C GLU A 176 -24.47 -14.79 -4.98
N TYR A 177 -23.78 -13.83 -5.60
CA TYR A 177 -22.56 -13.20 -5.07
C TYR A 177 -22.79 -11.87 -4.33
N LYS A 178 -24.02 -11.37 -4.23
CA LYS A 178 -24.29 -10.12 -3.50
C LYS A 178 -23.76 -10.15 -2.06
N ASN A 179 -23.07 -9.08 -1.65
CA ASN A 179 -22.48 -8.94 -0.32
C ASN A 179 -21.59 -10.14 0.06
N PHE A 180 -20.92 -10.78 -0.91
CA PHE A 180 -20.06 -11.95 -0.70
C PHE A 180 -19.07 -11.75 0.46
N CYS A 181 -18.46 -10.57 0.54
CA CYS A 181 -17.46 -10.27 1.56
C CYS A 181 -18.04 -10.09 2.98
N ASP A 182 -19.33 -9.81 3.11
CA ASP A 182 -20.02 -9.63 4.40
C ASP A 182 -20.52 -10.98 4.97
N ARG A 183 -20.63 -12.02 4.14
CA ARG A 183 -21.05 -13.39 4.54
C ARG A 183 -19.94 -14.13 5.29
N SER A 184 -20.27 -15.09 6.14
CA SER A 184 -19.26 -16.02 6.69
C SER A 184 -18.70 -16.94 5.58
N ARG A 185 -17.50 -17.51 5.77
CA ARG A 185 -16.83 -18.30 4.71
C ARG A 185 -17.62 -19.53 4.27
N ASP A 186 -18.35 -20.14 5.19
CA ASP A 186 -19.22 -21.31 4.99
C ASP A 186 -20.53 -21.00 4.25
N GLN A 187 -20.89 -19.71 4.15
CA GLN A 187 -22.09 -19.23 3.44
C GLN A 187 -21.78 -18.66 2.05
N ARG A 188 -20.51 -18.75 1.62
CA ARG A 188 -20.05 -18.26 0.33
C ARG A 188 -19.90 -19.45 -0.63
N PRO A 189 -20.10 -19.24 -1.95
CA PRO A 189 -19.67 -20.20 -2.95
C PRO A 189 -18.23 -20.64 -2.72
N LEU A 190 -17.96 -21.93 -2.92
CA LEU A 190 -16.64 -22.53 -2.75
C LEU A 190 -15.67 -21.97 -3.81
N PRO A 191 -14.34 -22.01 -3.56
CA PRO A 191 -13.35 -21.52 -4.51
C PRO A 191 -13.47 -22.14 -5.91
N GLU A 192 -13.85 -23.41 -6.00
CA GLU A 192 -14.06 -24.11 -7.28
C GLU A 192 -15.28 -23.58 -8.04
N GLU A 193 -16.36 -23.24 -7.31
CA GLU A 193 -17.58 -22.63 -7.87
C GLU A 193 -17.27 -21.20 -8.34
N VAL A 194 -16.56 -20.41 -7.52
CA VAL A 194 -16.06 -19.07 -7.87
C VAL A 194 -15.31 -19.09 -9.19
N ILE A 195 -14.39 -20.05 -9.37
CA ILE A 195 -13.60 -20.18 -10.60
C ILE A 195 -14.49 -20.59 -11.79
N GLY A 196 -15.47 -21.48 -11.59
CA GLY A 196 -16.43 -21.88 -12.61
C GLY A 196 -17.39 -20.76 -13.05
N ASP A 197 -17.64 -19.79 -12.18
CA ASP A 197 -18.54 -18.66 -12.40
C ASP A 197 -17.86 -17.41 -12.96
N VAL A 198 -16.53 -17.42 -13.11
CA VAL A 198 -15.81 -16.41 -13.89
C VAL A 198 -16.34 -16.45 -15.33
N ALA A 199 -17.02 -15.38 -15.73
CA ALA A 199 -17.66 -15.29 -17.04
C ALA A 199 -16.80 -14.44 -18.00
N GLU A 200 -17.44 -13.56 -18.76
CA GLU A 200 -16.79 -12.70 -19.75
C GLU A 200 -15.65 -11.87 -19.16
N HIS A 201 -14.50 -11.85 -19.83
CA HIS A 201 -13.41 -10.91 -19.57
C HIS A 201 -13.85 -9.49 -19.95
N LEU A 202 -13.65 -8.53 -19.05
CA LEU A 202 -14.12 -7.16 -19.26
C LEU A 202 -12.97 -6.19 -19.50
N THR A 203 -11.96 -6.20 -18.65
CA THR A 203 -10.80 -5.30 -18.78
C THR A 203 -9.53 -5.94 -18.26
N THR A 204 -8.39 -5.50 -18.77
CA THR A 204 -7.06 -5.75 -18.20
C THR A 204 -6.29 -4.45 -18.08
N ILE A 205 -5.79 -4.19 -16.87
CA ILE A 205 -4.91 -3.08 -16.54
C ILE A 205 -3.50 -3.63 -16.29
N HIS A 206 -2.51 -3.00 -16.92
CA HIS A 206 -1.10 -3.32 -16.71
C HIS A 206 -0.50 -2.31 -15.73
N LEU A 207 -0.32 -2.72 -14.47
CA LEU A 207 0.20 -1.87 -13.42
C LEU A 207 1.73 -1.90 -13.40
N ASN A 208 2.32 -0.73 -13.27
CA ASN A 208 3.73 -0.53 -13.01
C ASN A 208 3.90 0.08 -11.63
N ARG A 209 4.98 -0.30 -10.94
CA ARG A 209 5.41 0.38 -9.73
C ARG A 209 5.73 1.83 -10.06
N CYS A 210 5.15 2.74 -9.29
CA CYS A 210 5.42 4.17 -9.46
C CYS A 210 6.88 4.50 -9.12
N GLU A 211 7.43 5.46 -9.85
CA GLU A 211 8.76 6.01 -9.59
C GLU A 211 8.85 6.62 -8.18
N ARG A 212 10.06 6.62 -7.61
CA ARG A 212 10.30 7.18 -6.28
C ARG A 212 9.95 8.67 -6.28
N GLY A 213 9.12 9.10 -5.33
CA GLY A 213 8.67 10.48 -5.20
C GLY A 213 7.23 10.71 -5.67
N LYS A 214 6.67 9.81 -6.48
CA LYS A 214 5.23 9.81 -6.78
C LYS A 214 4.42 9.41 -5.54
N ARG A 215 3.15 9.88 -5.48
CA ARG A 215 2.22 9.54 -4.39
C ARG A 215 1.73 8.09 -4.45
N CYS A 216 1.59 7.53 -5.64
CA CYS A 216 1.16 6.15 -5.86
C CYS A 216 2.27 5.14 -5.55
N LEU A 217 1.85 3.91 -5.26
CA LEU A 217 2.70 2.72 -5.21
C LEU A 217 2.70 2.01 -6.56
N TYR A 218 1.53 1.91 -7.19
CA TYR A 218 1.35 1.35 -8.53
C TYR A 218 0.35 2.21 -9.30
N GLU A 219 0.54 2.31 -10.61
CA GLU A 219 -0.40 2.96 -11.52
C GLU A 219 -0.40 2.23 -12.87
N GLY A 220 -1.53 2.30 -13.56
CA GLY A 220 -1.67 1.72 -14.89
C GLY A 220 -3.05 1.96 -15.46
N SER A 221 -3.19 1.64 -16.74
CA SER A 221 -4.44 1.74 -17.47
C SER A 221 -4.68 0.51 -18.35
N THR A 222 -5.88 0.41 -18.89
CA THR A 222 -6.15 -0.38 -20.08
C THR A 222 -5.26 0.09 -21.25
N PRO A 223 -4.93 -0.79 -22.21
CA PRO A 223 -4.20 -0.39 -23.41
C PRO A 223 -5.00 0.64 -24.24
N PRO A 224 -4.35 1.33 -25.20
CA PRO A 224 -5.05 2.18 -26.16
C PRO A 224 -6.17 1.42 -26.86
N GLY A 225 -7.33 2.06 -27.05
CA GLY A 225 -8.55 1.42 -27.59
C GLY A 225 -9.41 0.71 -26.54
N GLY A 226 -8.91 0.48 -25.32
CA GLY A 226 -9.70 -0.08 -24.23
C GLY A 226 -10.19 -1.51 -24.49
N PHE A 227 -11.38 -1.82 -24.01
CA PHE A 227 -12.05 -3.11 -24.22
C PHE A 227 -13.50 -2.93 -24.66
N PRO A 228 -14.09 -3.86 -25.41
CA PRO A 228 -15.49 -3.78 -25.81
C PRO A 228 -16.44 -3.59 -24.61
N ASN A 229 -17.41 -2.69 -24.75
CA ASN A 229 -18.42 -2.47 -23.73
C ASN A 229 -19.69 -1.93 -24.38
N SER A 230 -20.84 -2.57 -24.12
CA SER A 230 -22.13 -2.19 -24.70
C SER A 230 -23.06 -1.45 -23.73
N TRP A 231 -22.52 -0.91 -22.64
CA TRP A 231 -23.34 -0.30 -21.58
C TRP A 231 -23.72 1.13 -21.92
N ASN A 232 -25.00 1.48 -21.74
CA ASN A 232 -25.52 2.85 -21.93
C ASN A 232 -25.09 3.49 -23.27
N GLY A 233 -25.04 2.71 -24.34
CA GLY A 233 -24.66 3.18 -25.68
C GLY A 233 -23.15 3.26 -25.93
N ALA A 234 -22.31 2.72 -25.04
CA ALA A 234 -20.89 2.57 -25.31
C ALA A 234 -20.64 1.49 -26.38
N SER A 235 -19.49 1.58 -27.05
CA SER A 235 -18.88 0.49 -27.82
C SER A 235 -17.59 0.00 -27.18
N TYR A 236 -16.88 0.85 -26.43
CA TYR A 236 -15.70 0.45 -25.65
C TYR A 236 -15.61 1.17 -24.30
N CYS A 237 -14.79 0.63 -23.41
CA CYS A 237 -14.48 1.24 -22.12
C CYS A 237 -12.98 1.28 -21.85
N THR A 238 -12.58 2.26 -21.05
CA THR A 238 -11.23 2.39 -20.51
C THR A 238 -11.29 2.32 -19.00
N SER A 239 -10.24 1.77 -18.40
CA SER A 239 -10.08 1.77 -16.95
C SER A 239 -8.66 2.20 -16.57
N GLU A 240 -8.55 3.04 -15.55
CA GLU A 240 -7.29 3.44 -14.93
C GLU A 240 -7.34 3.08 -13.45
N LEU A 241 -6.22 2.58 -12.92
CA LEU A 241 -6.11 2.18 -11.53
C LEU A 241 -4.80 2.68 -10.95
N ALA A 242 -4.88 3.40 -9.84
CA ALA A 242 -3.73 3.72 -9.02
C ALA A 242 -3.92 3.17 -7.59
N VAL A 243 -2.90 2.45 -7.12
CA VAL A 243 -2.81 1.95 -5.74
C VAL A 243 -1.91 2.91 -4.99
N LEU A 244 -2.44 3.57 -3.97
CA LEU A 244 -1.73 4.53 -3.13
C LEU A 244 -1.32 3.87 -1.80
N LYS A 245 -0.54 4.60 -1.01
CA LYS A 245 -0.22 4.20 0.37
C LYS A 245 -1.49 4.11 1.21
N ASN A 246 -1.40 3.42 2.34
CA ASN A 246 -2.50 3.25 3.29
C ASN A 246 -3.76 2.61 2.68
N ASN A 247 -3.57 1.78 1.65
CA ASN A 247 -4.65 1.08 0.93
C ASN A 247 -5.71 2.01 0.33
N GLU A 248 -5.32 3.24 -0.04
CA GLU A 248 -6.14 4.14 -0.85
C GLU A 248 -6.08 3.70 -2.32
N ILE A 249 -7.23 3.72 -3.00
CA ILE A 249 -7.39 3.24 -4.37
C ILE A 249 -8.04 4.34 -5.20
N HIS A 250 -7.42 4.72 -6.30
CA HIS A 250 -8.03 5.60 -7.30
C HIS A 250 -8.41 4.76 -8.51
N THR A 251 -9.66 4.84 -8.95
CA THR A 251 -10.14 4.15 -10.15
C THR A 251 -10.87 5.10 -11.08
N TRP A 252 -10.64 4.97 -12.39
CA TRP A 252 -11.32 5.75 -13.41
C TRP A 252 -11.85 4.86 -14.53
N ASP A 253 -13.11 4.44 -14.39
CA ASP A 253 -13.81 3.69 -15.43
C ASP A 253 -14.66 4.63 -16.27
N ARG A 254 -14.50 4.55 -17.60
CA ARG A 254 -15.23 5.37 -18.57
C ARG A 254 -15.65 4.52 -19.76
N GLY A 255 -16.82 4.81 -20.32
CA GLY A 255 -17.26 4.22 -21.58
C GLY A 255 -17.49 5.26 -22.64
N TYR A 256 -17.26 4.86 -23.88
CA TYR A 256 -17.25 5.69 -25.07
C TYR A 256 -18.06 5.01 -26.17
N ASP A 257 -18.78 5.80 -26.96
CA ASP A 257 -19.44 5.33 -28.17
C ASP A 257 -18.46 5.26 -29.37
N ASP A 258 -18.98 4.87 -30.54
CA ASP A 258 -18.19 4.75 -31.78
C ASP A 258 -17.64 6.09 -32.30
N ASP A 259 -18.18 7.22 -31.83
CA ASP A 259 -17.73 8.57 -32.16
C ASP A 259 -16.70 9.10 -31.12
N GLU A 260 -16.15 8.23 -30.27
CA GLU A 260 -15.22 8.54 -29.17
C GLU A 260 -15.80 9.48 -28.10
N LYS A 261 -17.12 9.63 -28.03
CA LYS A 261 -17.77 10.47 -27.03
C LYS A 261 -18.01 9.66 -25.76
N GLN A 262 -17.58 10.21 -24.63
CA GLN A 262 -17.83 9.59 -23.33
C GLN A 262 -19.33 9.56 -23.02
N VAL A 263 -19.89 8.36 -22.86
CA VAL A 263 -21.31 8.11 -22.59
C VAL A 263 -21.60 7.73 -21.13
N TRP A 264 -20.61 7.20 -20.41
CA TRP A 264 -20.73 6.94 -18.98
C TRP A 264 -19.40 7.09 -18.23
N GLY A 265 -19.49 7.15 -16.89
CA GLY A 265 -18.35 7.39 -16.01
C GLY A 265 -18.16 8.88 -15.71
N VAL A 266 -17.33 9.18 -14.73
CA VAL A 266 -17.02 10.55 -14.31
C VAL A 266 -16.08 11.23 -15.31
N LYS A 267 -16.27 12.53 -15.55
CA LYS A 267 -15.45 13.32 -16.49
C LYS A 267 -14.24 13.98 -15.84
N ASN A 268 -14.35 14.33 -14.56
CA ASN A 268 -13.42 15.22 -13.87
C ASN A 268 -12.34 14.50 -13.04
N GLY A 269 -12.04 13.24 -13.36
CA GLY A 269 -10.98 12.45 -12.72
C GLY A 269 -11.47 11.17 -12.05
N PRO A 270 -10.55 10.39 -11.43
CA PRO A 270 -10.87 9.12 -10.80
C PRO A 270 -11.73 9.28 -9.55
N TYR A 271 -12.46 8.22 -9.19
CA TYR A 271 -12.99 8.07 -7.84
C TYR A 271 -11.85 7.77 -6.85
N GLU A 272 -11.84 8.44 -5.71
CA GLU A 272 -10.84 8.30 -4.65
C GLU A 272 -11.41 7.49 -3.47
N PHE A 273 -11.06 6.21 -3.37
CA PHE A 273 -11.53 5.32 -2.31
C PHE A 273 -10.51 5.22 -1.19
N LYS A 274 -10.89 5.65 0.02
CA LYS A 274 -10.07 5.53 1.23
C LYS A 274 -10.69 4.52 2.19
N PRO A 275 -9.88 3.70 2.90
CA PRO A 275 -10.42 2.84 3.96
C PRO A 275 -11.26 3.65 4.95
N ALA A 276 -12.33 3.06 5.46
CA ALA A 276 -13.05 3.67 6.57
C ALA A 276 -12.05 3.92 7.73
N PRO A 277 -12.17 5.04 8.47
CA PRO A 277 -11.43 5.21 9.70
C PRO A 277 -11.83 4.07 10.64
N GLY A 278 -10.99 3.04 10.76
CA GLY A 278 -11.17 2.03 11.78
C GLY A 278 -11.01 2.67 13.16
N PRO A 279 -11.58 2.09 14.23
CA PRO A 279 -10.97 2.30 15.54
C PRO A 279 -9.50 1.90 15.41
N ALA A 280 -8.58 2.73 15.90
CA ALA A 280 -7.14 2.48 15.81
C ALA A 280 -6.78 1.13 16.43
N THR A 281 -6.82 0.05 15.65
CA THR A 281 -6.42 -1.29 16.05
C THR A 281 -4.92 -1.40 15.82
N GLY A 282 -4.17 -0.74 16.71
CA GLY A 282 -2.82 -1.16 17.04
C GLY A 282 -2.91 -2.45 17.85
N ALA A 283 -2.80 -3.60 17.20
CA ALA A 283 -2.48 -4.86 17.87
C ALA A 283 -0.97 -5.09 17.78
N GLY A 284 -0.23 -4.45 18.69
CA GLY A 284 1.12 -4.84 19.11
C GLY A 284 1.13 -4.90 20.64
N PRO A 285 1.84 -5.84 21.28
CA PRO A 285 1.62 -6.15 22.69
C PRO A 285 2.23 -5.08 23.61
N ALA A 286 1.39 -4.63 24.54
CA ALA A 286 1.64 -4.08 25.87
C ALA A 286 2.94 -3.30 26.14
N SER A 287 2.78 -2.00 26.44
CA SER A 287 3.45 -1.38 27.60
C SER A 287 2.63 -0.19 28.11
N THR A 288 2.01 -0.42 29.28
CA THR A 288 1.78 0.51 30.41
C THR A 288 1.46 1.99 30.14
N SER A 289 0.24 2.36 30.54
CA SER A 289 -0.15 3.58 31.26
C SER A 289 0.80 4.77 31.20
N VAL A 290 0.28 5.90 30.72
CA VAL A 290 0.12 7.17 31.47
C VAL A 290 -0.51 8.20 30.50
N ASP A 291 -1.23 9.16 31.08
CA ASP A 291 -1.87 10.32 30.47
C ASP A 291 -3.33 10.17 30.00
N MET A 292 -4.15 9.87 31.00
CA MET A 292 -5.23 10.79 31.39
C MET A 292 -4.75 12.24 31.26
N LEU A 293 -5.39 13.06 30.43
CA LEU A 293 -5.74 14.46 30.71
C LEU A 293 -6.44 15.06 29.49
N SER A 294 -7.77 14.95 29.48
CA SER A 294 -8.62 15.94 28.80
C SER A 294 -8.79 17.15 29.72
N PRO A 295 -8.62 18.39 29.24
CA PRO A 295 -9.26 19.54 29.85
C PRO A 295 -10.59 19.82 29.13
N LEU A 296 -11.67 19.45 29.81
CA LEU A 296 -12.81 20.30 30.13
C LEU A 296 -13.06 21.52 29.19
N ASN A 297 -14.14 21.47 28.43
CA ASN A 297 -14.92 22.66 28.10
C ASN A 297 -16.41 22.36 28.38
N PHE A 298 -16.94 23.00 29.42
CA PHE A 298 -18.35 22.96 29.82
C PHE A 298 -19.18 23.98 29.00
N PRO A 299 -20.53 23.83 28.96
CA PRO A 299 -21.38 24.31 27.88
C PRO A 299 -21.87 25.74 28.08
N LEU A 300 -22.15 26.44 26.98
CA LEU A 300 -22.99 27.64 26.99
C LEU A 300 -24.32 27.32 26.31
N SER A 301 -25.35 27.15 27.14
CA SER A 301 -26.76 27.16 26.72
C SER A 301 -27.25 28.60 26.71
N ILE A 302 -27.70 29.10 25.56
CA ILE A 302 -28.77 30.12 25.44
C ILE A 302 -29.65 29.67 24.27
N GLY A 303 -30.93 29.46 24.55
CA GLY A 303 -31.87 28.82 23.65
C GLY A 303 -32.50 29.74 22.60
N LYS A 304 -33.14 29.09 21.62
CA LYS A 304 -34.46 29.47 21.12
C LYS A 304 -35.15 28.26 20.52
N ARG A 305 -36.23 27.87 21.17
CA ARG A 305 -37.25 26.91 20.72
C ARG A 305 -37.99 27.52 19.54
N ILE A 306 -38.02 26.82 18.41
CA ILE A 306 -39.05 27.01 17.38
C ILE A 306 -39.67 25.64 17.12
N GLU A 307 -40.89 25.50 17.62
CA GLU A 307 -41.85 24.46 17.33
C GLU A 307 -42.27 24.62 15.86
N GLY A 308 -42.25 23.54 15.07
CA GLY A 308 -42.59 23.58 13.65
C GLY A 308 -42.89 22.18 13.13
N SER A 309 -44.12 21.73 13.39
CA SER A 309 -44.74 20.54 12.81
C SER A 309 -44.66 20.56 11.28
N PHE A 310 -44.16 19.48 10.67
CA PHE A 310 -44.50 19.17 9.28
C PHE A 310 -45.26 17.85 9.23
N VAL A 311 -46.51 18.02 8.81
CA VAL A 311 -47.52 17.01 8.51
C VAL A 311 -47.10 16.23 7.27
N LEU A 312 -47.20 14.90 7.34
CA LEU A 312 -47.23 14.01 6.19
C LEU A 312 -48.54 14.24 5.42
N GLN A 313 -48.44 14.49 4.12
CA GLN A 313 -49.57 14.29 3.21
C GLN A 313 -49.05 13.67 1.91
N GLU A 314 -49.57 12.46 1.67
CA GLU A 314 -49.62 11.58 0.49
C GLU A 314 -48.61 11.76 -0.66
#